data_AF-A0A9D6UYH8-F1
#
_entry.id   AF-A0A9D6UYH8-F1
#
_cell.length_a   1.000
_cell.length_b   1.000
_cell.length_c   1.000
_cell.angle_alpha   90.00
_cell.angle_beta   90.00
_cell.angle_gamma   90.00
#
_symmetry.space_group_name_H-M   'P 1'
#
loop_
_entity.id
_entity.type
_entity.pdbx_description
1 polymer ?
#
loop_
_entity_poly.entity_id
_entity_poly.type
_entity_poly.pdbx_seq_one_letter_code
_entity_poly.pdbx_strand_id
1 'polypeptide(L)'
;MSDSNPRLSELIGQVFDNWTGLLAEVLRHAHDAGELKLSVSPEVLAKHIVATIEGGIMMSRLSKNGDDLRDCLNSLRVILGIETK
;
A
#
# COMPACT_ATOMS: atom_id res chain seq x y z
N MET A 1 -12.08 13.22 9.42
CA MET A 1 -13.53 13.20 9.70
C MET A 1 -14.15 11.86 9.28
N SER A 2 -13.69 10.76 9.92
CA SER A 2 -14.35 9.44 9.82
C SER A 2 -15.36 9.25 10.96
N ASP A 3 -15.29 10.08 12.00
CA ASP A 3 -16.08 9.91 13.23
C ASP A 3 -17.57 10.25 13.09
N SER A 4 -18.04 10.61 11.88
CA SER A 4 -19.39 11.12 11.66
C SER A 4 -20.41 10.07 11.18
N ASN A 5 -19.97 8.86 10.79
CA ASN A 5 -20.89 7.78 10.40
C ASN A 5 -20.25 6.38 10.59
N PRO A 6 -20.61 5.66 11.67
CA PRO A 6 -20.04 4.33 11.97
C PRO A 6 -20.16 3.32 10.83
N ARG A 7 -21.25 3.36 10.06
CA ARG A 7 -21.48 2.44 8.93
C ARG A 7 -20.52 2.73 7.78
N LEU A 8 -20.19 4.00 7.55
CA LEU A 8 -19.20 4.38 6.55
C LEU A 8 -17.79 3.98 6.98
N SER A 9 -17.45 4.20 8.25
CA SER A 9 -16.15 3.78 8.81
C SER A 9 -15.97 2.26 8.72
N GLU A 10 -17.01 1.48 9.01
CA GLU A 10 -16.98 0.01 8.87
C GLU A 10 -16.77 -0.42 7.41
N LEU A 11 -17.51 0.18 6.47
CA LEU A 11 -17.34 -0.11 5.05
C LEU A 11 -15.91 0.23 4.56
N ILE A 12 -15.39 1.39 4.94
CA ILE A 12 -14.03 1.80 4.61
C ILE A 12 -13.01 0.84 5.23
N GLY A 13 -13.23 0.44 6.50
CA GLY A 13 -12.40 -0.56 7.18
C GLY A 13 -12.34 -1.87 6.43
N GLN A 14 -13.49 -2.40 6.00
CA GLN A 14 -13.57 -3.65 5.21
C GLN A 14 -12.81 -3.55 3.88
N VAL A 15 -12.85 -2.39 3.21
CA VAL A 15 -12.09 -2.18 1.96
C VAL A 15 -10.59 -2.22 2.23
N PHE A 16 -10.12 -1.54 3.28
CA PHE A 16 -8.71 -1.56 3.66
C PHE A 16 -8.24 -2.95 4.11
N ASP A 17 -9.05 -3.66 4.89
CA ASP A 17 -8.77 -5.03 5.32
C ASP A 17 -8.66 -5.98 4.11
N ASN A 18 -9.56 -5.84 3.14
CA ASN A 18 -9.52 -6.66 1.92
C ASN A 18 -8.26 -6.36 1.08
N TRP A 19 -7.93 -5.09 0.83
CA TRP A 19 -6.75 -4.72 0.06
C TRP A 19 -5.45 -5.16 0.73
N THR A 20 -5.33 -4.93 2.04
CA THR A 20 -4.13 -5.36 2.79
C THR A 20 -4.04 -6.88 2.89
N GLY A 21 -5.17 -7.59 2.99
CA GLY A 21 -5.21 -9.05 2.99
C GLY A 21 -4.69 -9.64 1.68
N LEU A 22 -5.19 -9.15 0.54
CA LEU A 22 -4.75 -9.58 -0.80
C LEU A 22 -3.25 -9.33 -1.01
N LEU A 23 -2.77 -8.15 -0.64
CA LEU A 23 -1.34 -7.83 -0.75
C LEU A 23 -0.49 -8.70 0.17
N ALA A 24 -0.91 -8.91 1.41
CA ALA A 24 -0.17 -9.73 2.36
C ALA A 24 -0.05 -11.19 1.88
N GLU A 25 -1.07 -11.72 1.20
CA GLU A 25 -1.01 -13.07 0.62
C GLU A 25 0.03 -13.18 -0.50
N VAL A 26 0.05 -12.22 -1.42
CA VAL A 26 1.07 -12.16 -2.48
C VAL A 26 2.48 -12.01 -1.89
N LEU A 27 2.63 -11.14 -0.90
CA LEU A 27 3.91 -10.90 -0.23
C LEU A 27 4.40 -12.12 0.57
N ARG A 28 3.50 -12.87 1.21
CA ARG A 28 3.84 -14.15 1.87
C ARG A 28 4.36 -15.15 0.86
N HIS A 29 3.66 -15.34 -0.27
CA HIS A 29 4.12 -16.28 -1.30
C HIS A 29 5.51 -15.90 -1.83
N ALA A 30 5.76 -14.61 -2.12
CA ALA A 30 7.07 -14.14 -2.59
C ALA A 30 8.16 -14.31 -1.52
N HIS A 31 7.85 -14.06 -0.25
CA HIS A 31 8.77 -14.28 0.86
C HIS A 31 9.12 -15.77 1.03
N ASP A 32 8.11 -16.64 1.02
CA ASP A 32 8.28 -18.09 1.19
C ASP A 32 9.03 -18.73 0.01
N ALA A 33 8.90 -18.15 -1.19
CA ALA A 33 9.68 -18.51 -2.38
C ALA A 33 11.13 -17.97 -2.35
N GLY A 34 11.48 -17.13 -1.37
CA GLY A 34 12.80 -16.49 -1.26
C GLY A 34 13.03 -15.35 -2.27
N GLU A 35 12.00 -14.91 -2.97
CA GLU A 35 12.02 -13.82 -3.95
C GLU A 35 12.08 -12.45 -3.28
N LEU A 36 11.60 -12.37 -2.03
CA LEU A 36 11.53 -11.13 -1.29
C LEU A 36 12.29 -11.25 0.04
N LYS A 37 13.45 -10.58 0.11
CA LYS A 37 14.25 -10.50 1.34
C LYS A 37 13.76 -9.36 2.22
N LEU A 38 12.75 -9.63 3.05
CA LEU A 38 12.24 -8.65 4.00
C LEU A 38 12.74 -8.91 5.43
N SER A 39 13.02 -7.83 6.16
CA SER A 39 13.13 -7.85 7.62
C SER A 39 11.78 -7.59 8.31
N VAL A 40 10.76 -7.16 7.55
CA VAL A 40 9.41 -6.82 8.02
C VAL A 40 8.40 -7.90 7.61
N SER A 41 7.34 -8.09 8.41
CA SER A 41 6.32 -9.08 8.05
C SER A 41 5.53 -8.67 6.80
N PRO A 42 5.07 -9.63 5.98
CA PRO A 42 4.23 -9.37 4.81
C PRO A 42 2.99 -8.51 5.11
N GLU A 43 2.35 -8.69 6.27
CA GLU A 43 1.15 -7.94 6.68
C GLU A 43 1.48 -6.47 6.98
N VAL A 44 2.63 -6.22 7.61
CA VAL A 44 3.10 -4.85 7.88
C VAL A 44 3.45 -4.16 6.57
N LEU A 45 4.11 -4.85 5.65
CA LEU A 45 4.45 -4.29 4.34
C LEU A 45 3.20 -4.03 3.48
N ALA A 46 2.20 -4.91 3.53
CA ALA A 46 0.92 -4.70 2.84
C ALA A 46 0.23 -3.41 3.32
N LYS A 47 0.18 -3.18 4.64
CA LYS A 47 -0.32 -1.91 5.20
C LYS A 47 0.49 -0.71 4.73
N HIS A 48 1.81 -0.83 4.69
CA HIS A 48 2.69 0.24 4.21
C HIS A 48 2.43 0.57 2.74
N ILE A 49 2.28 -0.44 1.87
CA ILE A 49 1.95 -0.24 0.45
C ILE A 49 0.65 0.55 0.29
N VAL A 50 -0.41 0.13 0.98
CA VAL A 50 -1.71 0.81 0.89
C VAL A 50 -1.62 2.24 1.42
N ALA A 51 -0.99 2.45 2.57
CA ALA A 51 -0.80 3.78 3.13
C ALA A 51 -0.02 4.71 2.19
N THR A 52 1.04 4.21 1.54
CA THR A 52 1.86 4.96 0.59
C THR A 52 1.08 5.30 -0.69
N ILE A 53 0.27 4.38 -1.21
CA ILE A 53 -0.58 4.64 -2.39
C ILE A 53 -1.65 5.68 -2.07
N GLU A 54 -2.40 5.52 -0.97
CA GLU A 54 -3.45 6.47 -0.58
C GLU A 54 -2.89 7.86 -0.27
N GLY A 55 -1.74 7.92 0.42
CA GLY A 55 -1.01 9.15 0.64
C GLY A 55 -0.54 9.81 -0.66
N GLY A 56 -0.01 9.02 -1.60
CA GLY A 56 0.40 9.48 -2.92
C GLY A 56 -0.77 10.03 -3.75
N ILE A 57 -1.92 9.36 -3.74
CA ILE A 57 -3.15 9.85 -4.40
C ILE A 57 -3.59 11.18 -3.77
N MET A 58 -3.58 11.26 -2.43
CA MET A 58 -3.93 12.48 -1.71
C MET A 58 -3.00 13.65 -2.08
N MET A 59 -1.68 13.43 -2.06
CA MET A 59 -0.68 14.45 -2.40
C MET A 59 -0.84 14.90 -3.86
N SER A 60 -0.95 13.96 -4.80
CA SER A 60 -1.13 14.25 -6.23
C SER A 60 -2.39 15.10 -6.51
N ARG A 61 -3.49 14.84 -5.79
CA ARG A 61 -4.70 15.65 -5.88
C ARG A 61 -4.51 17.04 -5.30
N LEU A 62 -3.80 17.16 -4.17
CA LEU A 62 -3.54 18.43 -3.50
C LEU A 62 -2.62 19.34 -4.34
N SER A 63 -1.55 18.79 -4.90
CA SER A 63 -0.59 19.51 -5.74
C SER A 63 -1.05 19.69 -7.19
N LYS A 64 -2.06 18.91 -7.63
CA LYS A 64 -2.46 18.74 -9.03
C LYS A 64 -1.31 18.24 -9.92
N ASN A 65 -0.35 17.52 -9.31
CA ASN A 65 0.78 16.93 -10.00
C ASN A 65 0.71 15.40 -9.91
N GLY A 66 0.69 14.73 -11.07
CA GLY A 66 0.71 13.27 -11.14
C GLY A 66 2.02 12.65 -10.64
N ASP A 67 3.09 13.44 -10.56
CA ASP A 67 4.41 12.94 -10.16
C ASP A 67 4.48 12.54 -8.69
N ASP A 68 3.68 13.15 -7.79
CA ASP A 68 3.69 12.78 -6.36
C ASP A 68 3.28 11.30 -6.14
N LEU A 69 2.27 10.83 -6.88
CA LEU A 69 1.88 9.42 -6.85
C LEU A 69 2.92 8.55 -7.54
N ARG A 70 3.50 9.02 -8.65
CA ARG A 70 4.54 8.30 -9.39
C ARG A 70 5.75 8.03 -8.49
N ASP A 71 6.19 9.02 -7.72
CA ASP A 71 7.33 8.90 -6.80
C ASP A 71 7.03 7.92 -5.66
N CYS A 72 5.81 7.93 -5.12
CA CYS A 72 5.36 6.93 -4.15
C CYS A 72 5.36 5.50 -4.72
N LEU A 73 4.93 5.32 -5.96
CA LEU A 73 4.96 4.00 -6.61
C LEU A 73 6.39 3.55 -6.94
N ASN A 74 7.27 4.47 -7.34
CA ASN A 74 8.67 4.19 -7.61
C ASN A 74 9.42 3.77 -6.33
N SER A 75 9.17 4.43 -5.20
CA SER A 75 9.79 4.04 -3.93
C SER A 75 9.36 2.63 -3.50
N LEU A 76 8.08 2.28 -3.67
CA LEU A 76 7.59 0.93 -3.41
C LEU A 76 8.27 -0.13 -4.29
N ARG A 77 8.51 0.17 -5.57
CA ARG A 77 9.27 -0.75 -6.45
C ARG A 77 10.68 -1.01 -5.93
N VAL A 78 11.38 0.05 -5.52
CA VAL A 78 12.73 -0.06 -4.95
C VAL A 78 12.72 -0.88 -3.66
N ILE A 79 11.77 -0.61 -2.76
CA ILE A 79 11.62 -1.37 -1.50
C ILE A 79 11.35 -2.86 -1.77
N LEU A 80 10.55 -3.16 -2.80
CA LEU A 80 10.23 -4.53 -3.21
C LEU A 80 11.33 -5.18 -4.06
N GLY A 81 12.41 -4.47 -4.40
CA GLY A 81 13.46 -4.98 -5.27
C GLY A 81 13.02 -5.20 -6.72
N ILE A 82 11.96 -4.52 -7.18
CA ILE A 82 11.46 -4.59 -8.55
C ILE A 82 12.24 -3.57 -9.39
N GLU A 83 12.88 -4.02 -10.46
CA GLU A 83 13.60 -3.13 -11.38
C GLU A 83 12.66 -2.06 -11.96
N THR A 84 13.03 -0.79 -11.80
CA THR A 84 12.38 0.33 -12.47
C THR A 84 12.90 0.42 -13.91
N LYS A 85 12.03 0.19 -14.90
CA LYS A 85 12.30 0.55 -16.30
C LYS A 85 12.22 2.05 -16.52
#